data_AF-A0A1Z1WN43-F1
#
_entry.id   AF-A0A1Z1WN43-F1
#
_cell.length_a   1.000
_cell.length_b   1.000
_cell.length_c   1.000
_cell.angle_alpha   90.00
_cell.angle_beta   90.00
_cell.angle_gamma   90.00
#
_symmetry.space_group_name_H-M   'P 1'
#
loop_
_entity.id
_entity.type
_entity.pdbx_description
1 polymer ?
#
loop_
_entity_poly.entity_id
_entity_poly.type
_entity_poly.pdbx_seq_one_letter_code
_entity_poly.pdbx_strand_id
1 'polypeptide(L)'
;MTTAAVHRYPMFLAEEDWAVFREAVAAAYRRARSQPTRDALDRIDQALTGAAADAEPDGDELRYVIHLEEAAFKRLVDAVDRQLRKRGKDQVQRITSEIRMAYADSTPVGDD
;
A
#
# COMPACT_ATOMS: atom_id res chain seq x y z
N MET A 1 -19.81 -7.31 16.79
CA MET A 1 -18.75 -6.48 16.21
C MET A 1 -18.32 -7.16 14.92
N THR A 2 -18.61 -6.59 13.76
CA THR A 2 -18.26 -7.21 12.47
C THR A 2 -16.80 -6.86 12.18
N THR A 3 -15.91 -7.84 12.19
CA THR A 3 -14.53 -7.66 11.70
C THR A 3 -14.61 -7.22 10.24
N ALA A 4 -13.98 -6.10 9.90
CA ALA A 4 -13.95 -5.66 8.50
C ALA A 4 -13.19 -6.68 7.66
N ALA A 5 -13.74 -7.02 6.49
CA ALA A 5 -13.12 -7.99 5.60
C ALA A 5 -11.74 -7.50 5.14
N VAL A 6 -10.75 -8.39 5.18
CA VAL A 6 -9.42 -8.13 4.65
C VAL A 6 -9.42 -8.50 3.17
N HIS A 7 -8.79 -7.68 2.34
CA HIS A 7 -8.61 -7.91 0.91
C HIS A 7 -7.14 -8.07 0.56
N ARG A 8 -6.88 -8.80 -0.51
CA ARG A 8 -5.56 -8.96 -1.15
C ARG A 8 -5.47 -7.95 -2.29
N TYR A 9 -4.46 -7.10 -2.25
CA TYR A 9 -4.16 -6.09 -3.27
C TYR A 9 -2.82 -6.42 -3.92
N PRO A 10 -2.80 -7.13 -5.07
CA PRO A 10 -1.56 -7.41 -5.78
C PRO A 10 -1.05 -6.14 -6.46
N MET A 11 0.22 -5.81 -6.27
CA MET A 11 0.91 -4.69 -6.89
C MET A 11 2.18 -5.19 -7.59
N PHE A 12 2.40 -4.74 -8.82
CA PHE A 12 3.60 -5.06 -9.58
C PHE A 12 4.42 -3.78 -9.67
N LEU A 13 5.54 -3.75 -8.95
CA LEU A 13 6.39 -2.56 -8.89
C LEU A 13 7.86 -2.96 -8.92
N ALA A 14 8.66 -2.17 -9.61
CA ALA A 14 10.10 -2.18 -9.41
C ALA A 14 10.45 -1.84 -7.94
N GLU A 15 11.56 -2.38 -7.44
CA GLU A 15 12.04 -2.12 -6.06
C GLU A 15 12.15 -0.63 -5.72
N GLU A 16 12.57 0.21 -6.69
CA GLU A 16 12.64 1.66 -6.51
C GLU A 16 11.26 2.28 -6.28
N ASP A 17 10.27 1.93 -7.11
CA ASP A 17 8.91 2.47 -7.01
C ASP A 17 8.24 1.97 -5.72
N TRP A 18 8.53 0.74 -5.29
CA TRP A 18 8.11 0.21 -3.98
C TRP A 18 8.74 0.96 -2.81
N ALA A 19 10.04 1.27 -2.87
CA ALA A 19 10.71 2.05 -1.83
C ALA A 19 10.08 3.44 -1.68
N VAL A 20 9.78 4.11 -2.80
CA VAL A 20 9.07 5.41 -2.80
C VAL A 20 7.67 5.28 -2.19
N PHE A 21 6.95 4.21 -2.53
CA PHE A 21 5.62 3.93 -1.99
C PHE A 21 5.66 3.76 -0.45
N ARG A 22 6.61 2.99 0.07
CA ARG A 22 6.81 2.83 1.53
C ARG A 22 7.24 4.12 2.22
N GLU A 23 8.15 4.87 1.62
CA GLU A 23 8.61 6.15 2.15
C GLU A 23 7.44 7.12 2.33
N ALA A 24 6.49 7.12 1.40
CA ALA A 24 5.32 7.97 1.47
C ALA A 24 4.45 7.69 2.71
N VAL A 25 4.26 6.41 3.04
CA VAL A 25 3.52 5.98 4.24
C VAL A 25 4.29 6.34 5.51
N ALA A 26 5.59 6.08 5.56
CA ALA A 26 6.44 6.46 6.69
C ALA A 26 6.44 7.98 6.94
N ALA A 27 6.36 8.79 5.88
CA ALA A 27 6.25 10.23 5.99
C ALA A 27 4.84 10.69 6.46
N ALA A 28 3.78 9.92 6.17
CA ALA A 28 2.46 10.14 6.75
C ALA A 28 2.42 9.78 8.24
N TYR A 29 3.07 8.67 8.64
CA TYR A 29 3.23 8.27 10.03
C TYR A 29 3.86 9.36 10.88
N ARG A 30 4.99 9.92 10.40
CA ARG A 30 5.68 11.03 11.09
C ARG A 30 4.81 12.28 11.29
N ARG A 31 3.78 12.48 10.47
CA ARG A 31 2.84 13.62 10.57
C ARG A 31 1.59 13.29 11.38
N ALA A 32 1.37 12.03 11.75
CA ALA A 32 0.19 11.61 12.50
C ALA A 32 0.23 12.16 13.94
N ARG A 33 -0.78 12.96 14.29
CA ARG A 33 -0.89 13.64 15.60
C ARG A 33 -1.78 12.91 16.60
N SER A 34 -2.68 12.06 16.13
CA SER A 34 -3.63 11.33 16.99
C SER A 34 -3.25 9.85 17.07
N GLN A 35 -3.49 9.24 18.23
CA GLN A 35 -3.23 7.82 18.44
C GLN A 35 -3.97 6.92 17.44
N PRO A 36 -5.28 7.12 17.15
CA PRO A 36 -5.99 6.28 16.18
C PRO A 36 -5.41 6.34 14.76
N THR A 37 -4.85 7.49 14.35
CA THR A 37 -4.19 7.61 13.05
C THR A 37 -2.85 6.90 13.03
N ARG A 38 -2.10 6.93 14.15
CA ARG A 38 -0.86 6.15 14.28
C ARG A 38 -1.14 4.65 14.22
N ASP A 39 -2.11 4.16 14.99
CA ASP A 39 -2.48 2.73 15.00
C ASP A 39 -2.96 2.25 13.62
N ALA A 40 -3.67 3.10 12.86
CA ALA A 40 -4.06 2.79 11.50
C ALA A 40 -2.85 2.71 10.55
N LEU A 41 -1.89 3.62 10.69
CA LEU A 41 -0.69 3.64 9.86
C LEU A 41 0.32 2.55 10.25
N ASP A 42 0.38 2.15 11.52
CA ASP A 42 1.17 1.01 11.97
C ASP A 42 0.67 -0.30 11.35
N ARG A 43 -0.66 -0.50 11.31
CA ARG A 43 -1.26 -1.65 10.61
C ARG A 43 -0.93 -1.66 9.11
N ILE A 44 -0.94 -0.49 8.49
CA ILE A 44 -0.53 -0.33 7.09
C ILE A 44 0.96 -0.70 6.93
N ASP A 45 1.85 -0.16 7.76
CA ASP A 45 3.29 -0.43 7.66
C ASP A 45 3.63 -1.91 7.91
N GLN A 46 2.93 -2.57 8.83
CA GLN A 46 3.02 -4.02 9.04
C GLN A 46 2.60 -4.79 7.78
N ALA A 47 1.49 -4.43 7.14
CA ALA A 47 1.03 -5.07 5.90
C ALA A 47 2.03 -4.87 4.75
N LEU A 48 2.65 -3.69 4.64
CA LEU A 48 3.70 -3.42 3.65
C LEU A 48 4.98 -4.21 3.94
N THR A 49 5.34 -4.35 5.21
CA THR A 49 6.51 -5.14 5.60
C THR A 49 6.28 -6.63 5.29
N GLY A 50 5.08 -7.15 5.56
CA GLY A 50 4.70 -8.51 5.16
C GLY A 50 4.75 -8.70 3.64
N ALA A 51 4.12 -7.79 2.88
CA ALA A 51 4.13 -7.85 1.41
C ALA A 51 5.54 -7.81 0.82
N ALA A 52 6.48 -7.08 1.44
CA ALA A 52 7.87 -7.04 1.02
C ALA A 52 8.65 -8.33 1.38
N ALA A 53 8.33 -8.96 2.51
CA ALA A 53 8.96 -10.22 2.91
C ALA A 53 8.52 -11.40 2.01
N ASP A 54 7.27 -11.36 1.55
CA ASP A 54 6.67 -12.36 0.66
C ASP A 54 6.73 -11.95 -0.82
N ALA A 55 7.55 -10.95 -1.18
CA ALA A 55 7.61 -10.44 -2.56
C ALA A 55 8.18 -11.50 -3.51
N GLU A 56 7.48 -11.73 -4.62
CA GLU A 56 7.87 -12.69 -5.65
C GLU A 56 8.40 -11.96 -6.89
N PRO A 57 9.49 -12.41 -7.52
CA PRO A 57 9.95 -11.84 -8.77
C PRO A 57 8.96 -12.12 -9.92
N ASP A 58 8.66 -11.09 -10.70
CA ASP A 58 7.82 -11.14 -11.91
C ASP A 58 8.49 -10.34 -13.04
N GLY A 59 9.37 -11.01 -13.78
CA GLY A 59 10.19 -10.36 -14.80
C GLY A 59 11.17 -9.34 -14.21
N ASP A 60 11.05 -8.08 -14.61
CA ASP A 60 11.86 -6.95 -14.12
C ASP A 60 11.25 -6.28 -12.86
N GLU A 61 10.08 -6.74 -12.42
CA GLU A 61 9.34 -6.19 -11.28
C GLU A 61 9.20 -7.21 -10.15
N LEU A 62 8.77 -6.72 -8.98
CA LEU A 62 8.38 -7.57 -7.86
C LEU A 62 6.87 -7.49 -7.66
N ARG A 63 6.27 -8.64 -7.42
CA ARG A 63 4.87 -8.78 -7.03
C ARG A 63 4.75 -8.68 -5.51
N TYR A 64 4.10 -7.62 -5.04
CA TYR A 64 3.78 -7.39 -3.64
C TYR A 64 2.30 -7.63 -3.40
N VAL A 65 1.94 -8.50 -2.45
CA VAL A 65 0.54 -8.74 -2.10
C VAL A 65 0.23 -8.10 -0.76
N ILE A 66 -0.48 -6.97 -0.78
CA ILE A 66 -0.84 -6.23 0.43
C ILE A 66 -2.16 -6.77 0.99
N HIS A 67 -2.17 -7.12 2.27
CA HIS A 67 -3.34 -7.60 2.99
C HIS A 67 -3.89 -6.50 3.90
N LEU A 68 -4.99 -5.86 3.50
CA LEU A 68 -5.59 -4.75 4.26
C LEU A 68 -7.11 -4.74 4.15
N GLU A 69 -7.77 -4.16 5.15
CA GLU A 69 -9.17 -3.73 5.02
C GLU A 69 -9.28 -2.63 3.95
N GLU A 70 -10.40 -2.55 3.24
CA GLU A 70 -10.62 -1.51 2.21
C GLU A 70 -10.42 -0.09 2.75
N ALA A 71 -10.88 0.17 3.98
CA ALA A 71 -10.73 1.46 4.63
C ALA A 71 -9.26 1.78 5.02
N ALA A 72 -8.43 0.76 5.27
CA ALA A 72 -7.01 0.94 5.51
C ALA A 72 -6.26 1.15 4.19
N PHE A 73 -6.61 0.40 3.15
CA PHE A 73 -6.06 0.59 1.81
C PHE A 73 -6.33 2.00 1.27
N LYS A 74 -7.56 2.52 1.39
CA LYS A 74 -7.90 3.91 1.03
C LYS A 74 -7.03 4.94 1.74
N ARG A 75 -6.76 4.76 3.04
CA ARG A 75 -5.86 5.64 3.82
C ARG A 75 -4.41 5.58 3.33
N LEU A 76 -3.95 4.38 2.96
CA LEU A 76 -2.64 4.20 2.34
C LEU A 76 -2.55 4.97 1.02
N VAL A 77 -3.56 4.85 0.15
CA VAL A 77 -3.60 5.59 -1.13
C VAL A 77 -3.55 7.10 -0.91
N ASP A 78 -4.33 7.62 0.06
CA ASP A 78 -4.31 9.05 0.40
C ASP A 78 -2.93 9.52 0.93
N ALA A 79 -2.25 8.68 1.71
CA ALA A 79 -0.91 8.96 2.21
C ALA A 79 0.11 9.04 1.07
N VAL A 80 0.00 8.11 0.12
CA VAL A 80 0.87 8.01 -1.06
C VAL A 80 0.65 9.18 -2.02
N ASP A 81 -0.60 9.48 -2.40
CA ASP A 81 -0.94 10.59 -3.33
C ASP A 81 -0.33 11.92 -2.86
N ARG A 82 -0.44 12.24 -1.57
CA ARG A 82 0.10 13.49 -1.00
C ARG A 82 1.63 13.62 -1.13
N GLN A 83 2.35 12.51 -1.15
CA GLN A 83 3.81 12.50 -1.23
C GLN A 83 4.29 12.44 -2.68
N LEU A 84 3.58 11.67 -3.51
CA LEU A 84 3.85 11.55 -4.93
C LEU A 84 3.75 12.90 -5.65
N ARG A 85 2.87 13.83 -5.22
CA ARG A 85 2.82 15.20 -5.75
C ARG A 85 4.14 15.98 -5.72
N LYS A 86 5.16 15.50 -4.99
CA LYS A 86 6.49 16.11 -4.91
C LYS A 86 7.55 15.41 -5.78
N ARG A 87 7.17 14.40 -6.57
CA ARG A 87 8.05 13.53 -7.36
C ARG A 87 7.87 13.77 -8.87
N GLY A 88 8.71 13.12 -9.68
CA GLY A 88 8.65 13.19 -11.14
C GLY A 88 7.38 12.58 -11.72
N LYS A 89 6.83 13.19 -12.77
CA LYS A 89 5.51 12.87 -13.34
C LYS A 89 5.36 11.39 -13.73
N ASP A 90 6.40 10.79 -14.30
CA ASP A 90 6.33 9.42 -14.83
C ASP A 90 6.26 8.38 -13.70
N GLN A 91 7.09 8.51 -12.65
CA GLN A 91 7.04 7.64 -11.47
C GLN A 91 5.71 7.76 -10.73
N VAL A 92 5.17 8.99 -10.62
CA VAL A 92 3.85 9.22 -10.03
C VAL A 92 2.77 8.50 -10.82
N GLN A 93 2.81 8.57 -12.14
CA GLN A 93 1.84 7.91 -13.01
C GLN A 93 1.90 6.39 -12.88
N ARG A 94 3.09 5.79 -12.87
CA ARG A 94 3.27 4.33 -12.69
C ARG A 94 2.67 3.85 -11.37
N ILE A 95 3.13 4.39 -10.25
CA ILE A 95 2.65 3.99 -8.92
C ILE A 95 1.13 4.19 -8.79
N THR A 96 0.60 5.30 -9.29
CA THR A 96 -0.85 5.57 -9.24
C THR A 96 -1.64 4.60 -10.12
N SER A 97 -1.11 4.21 -11.28
CA SER A 97 -1.71 3.20 -12.14
C SER A 97 -1.79 1.85 -11.43
N GLU A 98 -0.68 1.41 -10.83
CA GLU A 98 -0.61 0.14 -10.10
C GLU A 98 -1.57 0.09 -8.91
N ILE A 99 -1.67 1.17 -8.14
CA ILE A 99 -2.67 1.27 -7.06
C ILE A 99 -4.10 1.08 -7.58
N ARG A 100 -4.42 1.66 -8.75
CA ARG A 100 -5.76 1.53 -9.34
C ARG A 100 -6.03 0.11 -9.82
N MET A 101 -5.05 -0.53 -10.45
CA MET A 101 -5.16 -1.93 -10.87
C MET A 101 -5.31 -2.85 -9.66
N ALA A 102 -4.46 -2.69 -8.64
CA ALA A 102 -4.53 -3.46 -7.40
C ALA A 102 -5.90 -3.36 -6.71
N TYR A 103 -6.52 -2.17 -6.74
CA TYR A 103 -7.87 -1.98 -6.20
C TYR A 103 -8.94 -2.70 -7.03
N ALA A 104 -8.84 -2.63 -8.36
CA ALA A 104 -9.76 -3.30 -9.27
C ALA A 104 -9.67 -4.83 -9.19
N ASP A 105 -8.45 -5.36 -9.03
CA ASP A 105 -8.16 -6.79 -8.88
C ASP A 105 -8.23 -7.29 -7.42
N SER A 106 -8.73 -6.44 -6.51
CA SER A 106 -8.76 -6.79 -5.09
C SER A 106 -9.67 -7.99 -4.83
N THR A 107 -9.14 -8.97 -4.10
CA THR A 107 -9.87 -10.20 -3.77
C THR A 107 -10.08 -10.29 -2.27
N PRO A 108 -11.32 -10.50 -1.76
CA PRO A 108 -11.54 -10.69 -0.33
C PRO A 108 -10.84 -11.97 0.16
N VAL A 109 -10.24 -11.90 1.34
CA VAL A 109 -9.73 -13.08 2.06
C VAL A 109 -10.90 -13.68 2.83
N GLY A 110 -11.31 -14.91 2.46
CA GLY A 110 -12.29 -15.68 3.22
C GLY A 110 -11.61 -16.45 4.36
N ASP A 111 -12.24 -16.47 5.55
CA ASP A 111 -11.99 -17.48 6.57
C ASP A 111 -12.30 -18.87 5.95
N ASP A 112 -11.26 -19.69 5.77
CA ASP A 112 -11.39 -21.13 5.54
C ASP A 112 -11.83 -21.83 6.84
#